data_AF-A0A7C5SL01-F1
#
_entry.id   AF-A0A7C5SL01-F1
#
_cell.length_a   1.000
_cell.length_b   1.000
_cell.length_c   1.000
_cell.angle_alpha   90.00
_cell.angle_beta   90.00
_cell.angle_gamma   90.00
#
_symmetry.space_group_name_H-M   'P 1'
#
loop_
_entity.id
_entity.type
_entity.pdbx_description
1 polymer ?
#
loop_
_entity_poly.entity_id
_entity_poly.type
_entity_poly.pdbx_seq_one_letter_code
_entity_poly.pdbx_strand_id
1 'polypeptide(L)'
;MTLAAWLHDLNPFVVRFTETFGIRWYAISYILGAVIAGLMMHRMAKKGLIRIPPDRVFDAIILLALGMIVGGRLGYILIYQPSLLWSFEPTFPFWGLLMINRGGMASHGGMIGVIIAAWRV
;
A
#
# COMPACT_ATOMS: atom_id res chain seq x y z
N MET A 1 -11.71 17.36 36.37
CA MET A 1 -11.62 16.19 35.48
C MET A 1 -10.64 16.55 34.37
N THR A 2 -9.47 15.93 34.35
CA THR A 2 -8.41 16.26 33.39
C THR A 2 -8.71 15.62 32.04
N LEU A 3 -8.39 16.33 30.95
CA LEU A 3 -8.61 15.92 29.55
C LEU A 3 -8.12 14.49 29.24
N ALA A 4 -7.15 14.00 30.01
CA ALA A 4 -6.55 12.67 29.92
C ALA A 4 -7.55 11.51 30.13
N ALA A 5 -8.67 11.72 30.82
CA ALA A 5 -9.66 10.66 31.07
C ALA A 5 -10.35 10.15 29.79
N TRP A 6 -10.28 10.91 28.69
CA TRP A 6 -10.89 10.57 27.40
C TRP A 6 -9.88 10.20 26.32
N LEU A 7 -8.58 10.20 26.63
CA LEU A 7 -7.55 9.87 25.66
C LEU A 7 -7.35 8.35 25.64
N HIS A 8 -7.88 7.71 24.60
CA HIS A 8 -7.71 6.28 24.40
C HIS A 8 -6.28 5.98 23.92
N ASP A 9 -5.62 4.99 24.53
CA ASP A 9 -4.32 4.46 24.10
C ASP A 9 -4.51 3.20 23.24
N LEU A 10 -5.03 3.37 22.02
CA LEU A 10 -5.22 2.25 21.09
C LEU A 10 -3.87 1.76 20.59
N ASN A 11 -3.54 0.50 20.88
CA ASN A 11 -2.33 -0.13 20.35
C ASN A 11 -2.42 -0.23 18.82
N PRO A 12 -1.46 0.34 18.06
CA PRO A 12 -1.51 0.29 16.60
C PRO A 12 -1.22 -1.11 16.03
N PHE A 13 -0.69 -2.02 16.85
CA PHE A 13 -0.38 -3.38 16.46
C PHE A 13 -1.54 -4.32 16.72
N VAL A 14 -1.80 -5.19 15.75
CA VAL A 14 -2.66 -6.36 15.88
C VAL A 14 -1.86 -7.47 16.56
N VAL A 15 -0.66 -7.73 16.02
CA VAL A 15 0.33 -8.66 16.58
C VAL A 15 1.68 -7.95 16.55
N ARG A 16 2.31 -7.82 17.72
CA ARG A 16 3.63 -7.20 17.88
C ARG A 16 4.68 -8.30 18.05
N PHE A 17 5.72 -8.29 17.21
CA PHE A 17 6.81 -9.27 17.30
C PHE A 17 8.03 -8.70 18.02
N THR A 18 8.33 -7.41 17.80
CA THR A 18 9.37 -6.66 18.51
C THR A 18 8.85 -5.26 18.86
N GLU A 19 9.63 -4.46 19.57
CA GLU A 19 9.24 -3.08 19.91
C GLU A 19 8.91 -2.21 18.69
N THR A 20 9.55 -2.46 17.55
CA THR A 20 9.40 -1.64 16.33
C THR A 20 8.71 -2.37 15.17
N PHE A 21 8.54 -3.70 15.27
CA PHE A 21 8.05 -4.54 14.18
C PHE A 21 6.85 -5.39 14.59
N GLY A 22 5.85 -5.43 13.70
CA GLY A 22 4.60 -6.14 13.92
C GLY A 22 3.57 -5.81 12.85
N ILE A 23 2.49 -6.58 12.83
CA ILE A 23 1.34 -6.36 11.96
C ILE A 23 0.51 -5.23 12.56
N ARG A 24 0.26 -4.18 11.77
CA ARG A 24 -0.50 -3.00 12.22
C ARG A 24 -1.93 -3.05 11.70
N TRP A 25 -2.86 -2.48 12.46
CA TRP A 25 -4.28 -2.43 12.08
C TRP A 25 -4.50 -1.79 10.71
N TYR A 26 -3.76 -0.72 10.40
CA TYR A 26 -3.89 -0.06 9.11
C TYR A 26 -3.56 -0.99 7.92
N ALA A 27 -2.61 -1.92 8.09
CA ALA A 27 -2.24 -2.86 7.04
C ALA A 27 -3.36 -3.85 6.77
N ILE A 28 -4.02 -4.32 7.84
CA ILE A 28 -5.23 -5.15 7.74
C ILE A 28 -6.34 -4.38 7.04
N SER A 29 -6.56 -3.12 7.38
CA SER A 29 -7.56 -2.28 6.72
C SER A 29 -7.31 -2.13 5.21
N TYR A 30 -6.06 -1.96 4.79
CA TYR A 30 -5.71 -1.90 3.36
C TYR A 30 -5.98 -3.23 2.65
N ILE A 31 -5.58 -4.36 3.23
CA ILE A 31 -5.83 -5.69 2.66
C ILE A 31 -7.33 -5.95 2.56
N LEU A 32 -8.09 -5.63 3.61
CA LEU A 32 -9.52 -5.79 3.63
C LEU A 32 -10.20 -4.93 2.56
N GLY A 33 -9.76 -3.68 2.38
CA GLY A 33 -10.23 -2.81 1.30
C GLY A 33 -9.99 -3.42 -0.09
N ALA A 34 -8.80 -3.97 -0.34
CA ALA A 34 -8.47 -4.63 -1.59
C ALA A 34 -9.32 -5.90 -1.83
N VAL A 35 -9.55 -6.72 -0.79
CA VAL A 35 -10.40 -7.91 -0.87
C VAL A 35 -11.85 -7.52 -1.18
N ILE A 36 -12.41 -6.54 -0.47
CA ILE A 36 -13.78 -6.06 -0.71
C ILE A 36 -13.92 -5.52 -2.14
N ALA A 37 -12.96 -4.71 -2.60
CA ALA A 37 -12.94 -4.20 -3.97
C ALA A 37 -12.89 -5.33 -5.00
N GLY A 38 -12.02 -6.33 -4.80
CA GLY A 38 -11.93 -7.51 -5.67
C GLY A 38 -13.23 -8.31 -5.71
N LEU A 39 -13.88 -8.54 -4.57
CA LEU A 39 -15.18 -9.23 -4.50
C LEU A 39 -16.30 -8.43 -5.21
N MET A 40 -16.31 -7.11 -5.06
CA MET A 40 -17.25 -6.23 -5.75
C MET A 40 -17.02 -6.26 -7.27
N MET A 41 -15.78 -6.10 -7.72
CA MET A 41 -15.41 -6.17 -9.13
C MET A 41 -15.72 -7.54 -9.73
N HIS A 42 -15.47 -8.63 -9.01
CA HIS A 42 -15.77 -9.99 -9.48
C HIS A 42 -17.27 -10.20 -9.66
N ARG A 43 -18.09 -9.66 -8.75
CA ARG A 43 -19.55 -9.66 -8.90
C ARG A 43 -20.00 -8.82 -10.10
N MET A 44 -19.37 -7.67 -10.35
CA MET A 44 -19.66 -6.82 -11.51
C MET A 44 -19.26 -7.50 -12.83
N ALA A 45 -18.08 -8.15 -12.86
CA ALA A 45 -17.59 -8.90 -14.01
C ALA A 45 -18.53 -10.06 -14.37
N LYS A 46 -19.00 -10.83 -13.38
CA LYS A 46 -19.98 -11.90 -13.59
C LYS A 46 -21.31 -11.42 -14.16
N LYS A 47 -21.67 -10.15 -13.93
CA LYS A 47 -22.86 -9.50 -14.48
C LYS A 47 -22.61 -8.80 -15.82
N GLY A 48 -21.39 -8.85 -16.35
CA GLY A 48 -21.02 -8.14 -17.58
C GLY A 48 -21.00 -6.61 -17.47
N LEU A 49 -20.93 -6.06 -16.24
CA LEU A 49 -20.97 -4.62 -16.00
C LEU A 49 -19.61 -3.92 -16.20
N ILE A 50 -18.53 -4.70 -16.27
CA ILE A 50 -17.17 -4.22 -16.51
C ILE A 50 -16.50 -5.08 -17.59
N ARG A 51 -15.48 -4.53 -18.24
CA ARG A 51 -14.75 -5.21 -19.33
C ARG A 51 -13.75 -6.27 -18.85
N ILE A 52 -13.38 -6.21 -17.57
CA ILE A 52 -12.45 -7.16 -16.95
C ILE A 52 -13.18 -8.50 -16.79
N PRO A 53 -12.65 -9.61 -17.34
CA PRO A 53 -13.30 -10.91 -17.20
C PRO A 53 -13.19 -11.42 -15.75
N PRO A 54 -14.17 -12.21 -15.24
CA PRO A 54 -14.24 -12.55 -13.82
C PRO A 54 -13.00 -13.24 -13.25
N ASP A 55 -12.31 -14.03 -14.06
CA ASP A 55 -11.07 -14.76 -13.74
C ASP A 55 -9.85 -13.83 -13.61
N ARG A 56 -9.88 -12.64 -14.22
CA ARG A 56 -8.78 -11.66 -14.19
C ARG A 56 -8.94 -10.55 -13.15
N VAL A 57 -10.04 -10.54 -12.41
CA VAL A 57 -10.31 -9.46 -11.44
C VAL A 57 -9.24 -9.39 -10.35
N PHE A 58 -8.78 -10.52 -9.82
CA PHE A 58 -7.75 -10.50 -8.79
C PHE A 58 -6.36 -10.18 -9.33
N ASP A 59 -6.06 -10.58 -10.58
CA ASP A 59 -4.86 -10.13 -11.30
C ASP A 59 -4.85 -8.60 -11.40
N ALA A 60 -6.00 -8.00 -11.75
CA ALA A 60 -6.17 -6.55 -11.81
C ALA A 60 -5.94 -5.88 -10.45
N ILE A 61 -6.54 -6.40 -9.36
CA ILE A 61 -6.34 -5.86 -8.01
C ILE A 61 -4.86 -5.89 -7.61
N ILE A 62 -4.15 -6.99 -7.89
CA ILE A 62 -2.72 -7.12 -7.62
C ILE A 62 -1.92 -6.10 -8.43
N LEU A 63 -2.22 -5.95 -9.73
CA LEU A 63 -1.53 -4.99 -10.59
C LEU A 63 -1.74 -3.54 -10.14
N LEU A 64 -2.96 -3.18 -9.74
CA LEU A 64 -3.27 -1.87 -9.18
C LEU A 64 -2.55 -1.63 -7.85
N ALA A 65 -2.50 -2.64 -6.97
CA ALA A 65 -1.78 -2.55 -5.69
C ALA A 65 -0.26 -2.41 -5.91
N LEU A 66 0.31 -3.14 -6.86
CA LEU A 66 1.72 -2.99 -7.25
C LEU A 66 1.99 -1.59 -7.81
N GLY A 67 1.13 -1.09 -8.68
CA GLY A 67 1.20 0.29 -9.20
C GLY A 67 1.19 1.32 -8.07
N MET A 68 0.30 1.14 -7.08
CA MET A 68 0.22 1.99 -5.90
C MET A 68 1.52 1.99 -5.09
N ILE A 69 2.09 0.81 -4.83
CA ILE A 69 3.32 0.67 -4.02
C ILE A 69 4.51 1.29 -4.76
N VAL A 70 4.69 0.93 -6.04
CA VAL A 70 5.80 1.43 -6.86
C VAL A 70 5.69 2.94 -7.06
N GLY A 71 4.50 3.42 -7.45
CA GLY A 71 4.25 4.85 -7.63
C GLY A 71 4.41 5.63 -6.34
N GLY A 72 3.91 5.09 -5.22
CA GLY A 72 4.04 5.71 -3.91
C GLY A 72 5.49 5.84 -3.47
N ARG A 73 6.31 4.81 -3.71
CA ARG A 73 7.73 4.83 -3.37
C ARG A 73 8.51 5.78 -4.27
N LEU A 74 8.31 5.72 -5.57
CA LEU A 74 8.98 6.60 -6.52
C LEU A 74 8.58 8.06 -6.31
N GLY A 75 7.28 8.34 -6.11
CA GLY A 75 6.81 9.69 -5.79
C GLY A 75 7.41 10.23 -4.50
N TYR A 76 7.59 9.39 -3.47
CA TYR A 76 8.26 9.79 -2.25
C TYR A 76 9.70 10.21 -2.51
N ILE A 77 10.46 9.35 -3.21
CA ILE A 77 11.87 9.58 -3.49
C ILE A 77 12.05 10.82 -4.36
N LEU A 78 11.29 10.97 -5.43
CA LEU A 78 11.46 12.07 -6.38
C LEU A 78 11.11 13.44 -5.78
N ILE A 79 10.12 13.50 -4.88
CA ILE A 79 9.59 14.77 -4.35
C ILE A 79 10.19 15.11 -2.98
N TYR A 80 10.37 14.12 -2.11
CA TYR A 80 10.69 14.34 -0.69
C TYR A 80 12.11 13.93 -0.32
N GLN A 81 12.64 12.83 -0.90
CA GLN A 81 13.98 12.35 -0.52
C GLN A 81 14.80 11.77 -1.70
N PRO A 82 15.27 12.63 -2.64
CA PRO A 82 15.97 12.16 -3.84
C PRO A 82 17.30 11.46 -3.56
N SER A 83 17.93 11.74 -2.41
CA SER A 83 19.18 11.09 -2.00
C SER A 83 19.06 9.57 -1.88
N LEU A 84 17.86 9.04 -1.64
CA LEU A 84 17.63 7.59 -1.57
C LEU A 84 17.88 6.86 -2.89
N LEU A 85 17.88 7.56 -4.04
CA LEU A 85 18.24 6.98 -5.33
C LEU A 85 19.69 6.48 -5.36
N TRP A 86 20.57 7.11 -4.58
CA TRP A 86 22.01 6.85 -4.61
C TRP A 86 22.55 6.31 -3.28
N SER A 87 21.69 6.08 -2.30
CA SER A 87 22.09 5.52 -1.01
C SER A 87 22.08 4.00 -1.05
N PHE A 88 23.18 3.38 -0.64
CA PHE A 88 23.31 1.93 -0.54
C PHE A 88 23.80 1.53 0.85
N GLU A 89 23.19 0.49 1.43
CA GLU A 89 23.54 -0.07 2.74
C GLU A 89 24.04 -1.52 2.58
N PRO A 90 24.90 -2.02 3.49
CA PRO A 90 25.39 -3.40 3.47
C PRO A 90 24.30 -4.44 3.78
N THR A 91 23.21 -4.02 4.44
CA THR A 91 22.13 -4.92 4.89
C THR A 91 20.93 -4.85 3.97
N PHE A 92 20.24 -5.98 3.80
CA PHE A 92 19.01 -6.02 3.00
C PHE A 92 17.87 -5.20 3.64
N PRO A 93 17.11 -4.40 2.86
CA PRO A 93 17.31 -4.10 1.45
C PRO A 93 18.47 -3.12 1.23
N PHE A 94 19.41 -3.49 0.34
CA PHE A 94 20.70 -2.82 0.16
C PHE A 94 20.60 -1.46 -0.54
N TRP A 95 19.50 -1.15 -1.22
CA TRP A 95 19.30 0.09 -1.94
C TRP A 95 18.23 0.93 -1.27
N GLY A 96 18.52 2.21 -1.01
CA GLY A 96 17.58 3.17 -0.41
C GLY A 96 16.24 3.22 -1.11
N LEU A 97 16.21 3.06 -2.44
CA LEU A 97 14.96 2.99 -3.19
C LEU A 97 14.05 1.84 -2.72
N LEU A 98 14.61 0.70 -2.33
CA LEU A 98 13.89 -0.50 -1.91
C LEU A 98 13.56 -0.54 -0.40
N MET A 99 14.07 0.41 0.39
CA MET A 99 13.86 0.49 1.85
C MET A 99 12.45 0.95 2.26
N ILE A 100 11.41 0.31 1.73
CA ILE A 100 10.00 0.58 2.09
C ILE A 100 9.69 0.25 3.55
N ASN A 101 10.48 -0.64 4.16
CA ASN A 101 10.37 -1.02 5.57
C ASN A 101 10.75 0.12 6.53
N ARG A 102 11.54 1.11 6.06
CA ARG A 102 11.86 2.32 6.82
C ARG A 102 10.81 3.44 6.64
N GLY A 103 9.68 3.13 6.00
CA GLY A 103 8.65 4.09 5.62
C GLY A 103 9.02 4.90 4.38
N GLY A 104 8.33 6.00 4.15
CA GLY A 104 8.53 6.87 2.98
C GLY A 104 7.70 6.46 1.77
N MET A 105 6.43 6.88 1.75
CA MET A 105 5.48 6.66 0.66
C MET A 105 4.71 7.96 0.40
N ALA A 106 4.51 8.31 -0.87
CA ALA A 106 3.75 9.48 -1.27
C ALA A 106 2.37 9.08 -1.79
N SER A 107 1.30 9.65 -1.23
CA SER A 107 -0.08 9.39 -1.67
C SER A 107 -0.29 9.76 -3.15
N HIS A 108 0.21 10.91 -3.58
CA HIS A 108 0.11 11.37 -4.97
C HIS A 108 0.84 10.43 -5.94
N GLY A 109 2.04 9.98 -5.57
CA GLY A 109 2.78 8.98 -6.34
C GLY A 109 2.00 7.66 -6.46
N GLY A 110 1.39 7.22 -5.36
CA GLY A 110 0.55 6.02 -5.35
C GLY A 110 -0.65 6.14 -6.28
N MET A 111 -1.35 7.28 -6.26
CA MET A 111 -2.47 7.56 -7.16
C MET A 111 -2.05 7.53 -8.63
N ILE A 112 -0.94 8.19 -8.98
CA ILE A 112 -0.38 8.18 -10.35
C ILE A 112 -0.03 6.74 -10.75
N GLY A 113 0.60 5.97 -9.87
CA GLY A 113 0.95 4.58 -10.11
C GLY A 113 -0.27 3.68 -10.35
N VAL A 114 -1.36 3.87 -9.60
CA VAL A 114 -2.64 3.18 -9.82
C VAL A 114 -3.23 3.54 -11.17
N ILE A 115 -3.24 4.82 -11.55
CA ILE A 115 -3.75 5.27 -12.86
C ILE A 115 -2.97 4.56 -13.96
N ILE A 116 -1.64 4.59 -13.92
CA ILE A 116 -0.76 3.92 -14.90
C ILE A 116 -1.04 2.41 -14.96
N ALA A 117 -1.20 1.75 -13.81
CA ALA A 117 -1.52 0.32 -13.76
C ALA A 117 -2.91 0.03 -14.35
N ALA A 118 -3.89 0.90 -14.12
CA ALA A 118 -5.25 0.75 -14.65
C ALA A 118 -5.31 0.81 -16.18
N TRP A 119 -4.37 1.49 -16.85
CA TRP A 119 -4.25 1.44 -18.31
C TRP A 119 -3.88 0.06 -18.87
N ARG A 120 -3.41 -0.87 -18.02
CA ARG A 120 -3.01 -2.23 -18.41
C ARG A 120 -3.99 -3.31 -17.96
N VAL A 121 -5.03 -2.93 -17.22
CA VAL A 121 -6.11 -3.79 -16.73
C VAL A 121 -7.24 -3.82 -17.76
#